data_AF-A0A090QIY5-F1
#
_entry.id   AF-A0A090QIY5-F1
#
_cell.length_a   1.000
_cell.length_b   1.000
_cell.length_c   1.000
_cell.angle_alpha   90.00
_cell.angle_beta   90.00
_cell.angle_gamma   90.00
#
_symmetry.space_group_name_H-M   'P 1'
#
loop_
_entity.id
_entity.type
_entity.pdbx_description
1 polymer ?
#
loop_
_entity_poly.entity_id
_entity_poly.type
_entity_poly.pdbx_seq_one_letter_code
_entity_poly.pdbx_strand_id
1 'polypeptide(L)' 'MLVAEDVGQQIAAGNKAIFGVMIESHLVEGRQDIVEGQTPTYGQSITDACIGWADTENVLRQLADNVKTRRQHG' A
#
# COMPACT_ATOMS: atom_id res chain seq x y z
N MET A 1 -0.17 8.03 3.73
CA MET A 1 -0.61 7.22 2.57
C MET A 1 -1.51 8.03 1.62
N LEU A 2 -0.99 9.11 1.02
CA LEU A 2 -1.82 10.12 0.32
C LEU A 2 -2.69 9.53 -0.81
N VAL A 3 -2.09 8.71 -1.69
CA VAL A 3 -2.79 8.15 -2.85
C VAL A 3 -3.86 7.13 -2.45
N ALA A 4 -3.54 6.25 -1.49
CA ALA A 4 -4.49 5.24 -1.04
C ALA A 4 -5.66 5.85 -0.25
N GLU A 5 -5.42 6.95 0.46
CA GLU A 5 -6.46 7.72 1.12
C GLU A 5 -7.41 8.37 0.12
N ASP A 6 -6.89 9.02 -0.92
CA ASP A 6 -7.71 9.63 -1.99
C ASP A 6 -8.57 8.58 -2.71
N VAL A 7 -7.94 7.50 -3.20
CA VAL A 7 -8.66 6.39 -3.86
C VAL A 7 -9.66 5.74 -2.90
N GLY A 8 -9.29 5.59 -1.63
CA GLY A 8 -10.15 5.09 -0.57
C GLY A 8 -11.40 5.94 -0.37
N GLN A 9 -11.26 7.27 -0.35
CA GLN A 9 -12.39 8.20 -0.25
C GLN A 9 -13.32 8.10 -1.46
N GLN A 10 -12.78 7.97 -2.68
CA GLN A 10 -13.59 7.75 -3.88
C GLN A 10 -14.40 6.44 -3.79
N ILE A 11 -13.77 5.36 -3.30
CA ILE A 11 -14.45 4.09 -3.05
C ILE A 11 -15.56 4.27 -2.01
N ALA A 12 -15.26 4.86 -0.86
CA ALA A 12 -16.22 5.07 0.22
C ALA A 12 -17.42 5.94 -0.22
N ALA A 13 -17.19 6.93 -1.09
CA ALA A 13 -18.21 7.81 -1.66
C ALA A 13 -19.11 7.13 -2.72
N GLY A 14 -18.93 5.84 -3.00
CA GLY A 14 -19.81 5.09 -3.89
C GLY A 14 -19.24 4.77 -5.27
N ASN A 15 -17.99 5.11 -5.57
CA ASN A 15 -17.40 4.81 -6.88
C ASN A 15 -17.32 3.27 -7.09
N LYS A 16 -18.08 2.76 -8.05
CA LYS A 16 -18.13 1.34 -8.44
C LYS A 16 -17.21 1.00 -9.62
N ALA A 17 -16.61 1.99 -10.27
CA ALA A 17 -15.71 1.78 -11.41
C ALA A 17 -14.29 1.38 -10.99
N ILE A 18 -13.88 1.74 -9.77
CA ILE A 18 -12.59 1.32 -9.20
C ILE A 18 -12.70 -0.13 -8.73
N PHE A 19 -12.08 -1.05 -9.47
CA PHE A 19 -12.13 -2.48 -9.20
C PHE A 19 -10.99 -2.96 -8.29
N GLY A 20 -9.88 -2.23 -8.22
CA GLY A 20 -8.70 -2.61 -7.44
C GLY A 20 -7.63 -1.53 -7.40
N VAL A 21 -6.59 -1.78 -6.60
CA VAL A 21 -5.40 -0.93 -6.47
C VAL A 21 -4.14 -1.82 -6.50
N MET A 22 -3.01 -1.22 -6.86
CA MET A 22 -1.69 -1.85 -6.78
C MET A 22 -0.83 -1.05 -5.79
N ILE A 23 -0.13 -1.75 -4.89
CA ILE A 23 0.71 -1.15 -3.85
C ILE A 23 2.05 -1.89 -3.83
N GLU A 24 3.15 -1.14 -3.92
CA GLU A 24 4.51 -1.68 -3.74
C GLU A 24 4.89 -1.66 -2.26
N SER A 25 5.02 -2.84 -1.68
CA SER A 25 5.22 -3.07 -0.24
C SER A 25 6.34 -4.07 -0.03
N HIS A 26 7.14 -3.86 1.01
CA HIS A 26 8.14 -4.81 1.48
C HIS A 26 8.19 -4.82 3.01
N LEU A 27 8.93 -5.76 3.60
CA LEU A 27 9.07 -5.85 5.07
C LEU A 27 9.68 -4.57 5.66
N VAL A 28 10.73 -4.07 5.02
CA VAL A 28 11.45 -2.83 5.32
C VAL A 28 11.19 -1.83 4.20
N GLU A 29 10.91 -0.58 4.57
CA GLU A 29 10.60 0.49 3.63
C GLU A 29 11.80 0.90 2.76
N GLY A 30 11.52 1.62 1.67
CA GLY A 30 12.51 2.17 0.77
C GLY A 30 13.09 1.13 -0.19
N ARG A 31 14.30 1.40 -0.64
CA ARG A 31 15.12 0.54 -1.51
C ARG A 31 16.58 0.56 -1.07
N GLN A 32 17.34 -0.44 -1.51
CA GLN A 32 18.78 -0.54 -1.32
C GLN A 32 19.48 -0.90 -2.63
N ASP A 33 20.75 -0.53 -2.74
CA ASP A 33 21.63 -1.01 -3.81
C ASP A 33 22.36 -2.28 -3.38
N ILE A 34 22.70 -3.13 -4.35
CA ILE A 34 23.59 -4.27 -4.10
C ILE A 34 25.03 -3.79 -4.16
N VAL A 35 25.71 -3.84 -3.02
CA VAL A 35 27.12 -3.45 -2.89
C VAL A 35 27.98 -4.69 -2.66
N GLU A 36 29.03 -4.85 -3.47
CA GLU A 36 29.96 -5.97 -3.37
C GLU A 36 30.59 -6.06 -1.97
N GLY A 37 30.61 -7.27 -1.40
CA GLY A 37 31.13 -7.52 -0.06
C GLY A 37 30.22 -7.12 1.09
N GLN A 38 29.04 -6.53 0.83
CA GLN A 38 28.05 -6.21 1.85
C GLN A 38 26.87 -7.18 1.79
N THR A 39 26.35 -7.56 2.97
CA THR A 39 25.11 -8.33 3.04
C THR A 39 23.93 -7.36 2.97
N PRO A 40 23.00 -7.52 2.01
CA PRO A 40 21.85 -6.65 1.88
C PRO A 40 20.91 -6.77 3.10
N THR A 41 20.22 -5.68 3.43
CA THR A 41 19.15 -5.68 4.42
C THR A 41 18.07 -6.65 3.97
N TYR A 42 17.85 -7.69 4.76
CA TYR A 42 16.78 -8.64 4.47
C TYR A 42 15.43 -7.91 4.45
N GLY A 43 14.64 -8.17 3.42
CA GLY A 43 13.30 -7.62 3.36
C GLY A 43 13.24 -6.15 2.93
N GLN A 44 14.26 -5.58 2.28
CA GLN A 44 14.21 -4.27 1.63
C GLN A 44 14.38 -4.41 0.11
N SER A 45 13.56 -3.70 -0.67
CA SER A 45 13.57 -3.77 -2.14
C SER A 45 14.93 -3.39 -2.75
N ILE A 46 15.31 -4.00 -3.86
CA ILE A 46 16.52 -3.64 -4.63
C ILE A 46 16.19 -2.90 -5.94
N THR A 47 14.91 -2.72 -6.23
CA THR A 47 14.41 -2.03 -7.43
C THR A 47 13.80 -0.69 -7.02
N ASP A 48 12.47 -0.63 -6.96
CA ASP A 48 11.70 0.55 -6.59
C ASP A 48 11.49 0.60 -5.08
N ALA A 49 11.33 1.82 -4.55
CA ALA A 49 11.11 2.02 -3.12
C ALA A 49 9.71 1.55 -2.71
N CYS A 50 9.64 0.66 -1.72
CA CYS A 50 8.37 0.16 -1.18
C CYS A 50 7.99 0.86 0.12
N ILE A 51 6.70 0.86 0.46
CA ILE A 51 6.28 1.11 1.85
C ILE A 51 6.67 -0.09 2.74
N GLY A 52 6.91 0.18 4.02
CA GLY A 52 7.21 -0.85 5.01
C GLY A 52 5.96 -1.58 5.51
N TRP A 53 6.17 -2.67 6.26
CA TRP A 53 5.07 -3.55 6.70
C TRP A 53 4.00 -2.83 7.54
N ALA A 54 4.39 -1.92 8.43
CA ALA A 54 3.46 -1.17 9.26
C ALA A 54 2.49 -0.32 8.41
N ASP A 55 3.00 0.34 7.37
CA ASP A 55 2.18 1.12 6.45
C ASP A 55 1.32 0.23 5.56
N THR A 56 1.81 -0.94 5.17
CA THR A 56 1.03 -1.94 4.45
C THR A 56 -0.19 -2.38 5.26
N GLU A 57 -0.02 -2.70 6.54
CA GLU A 57 -1.15 -3.04 7.40
C GLU A 57 -2.15 -1.88 7.51
N ASN A 58 -1.65 -0.66 7.72
CA ASN A 58 -2.49 0.53 7.81
C ASN A 58 -3.32 0.74 6.54
N VAL A 59 -2.70 0.64 5.37
CA VAL A 59 -3.37 0.90 4.10
C VAL A 59 -4.39 -0.19 3.76
N LEU A 60 -4.07 -1.46 4.05
CA LEU A 60 -5.02 -2.56 3.82
C LEU A 60 -6.25 -2.45 4.72
N ARG A 61 -6.07 -2.07 5.99
CA ARG A 61 -7.18 -1.82 6.92
C ARG A 61 -8.03 -0.63 6.46
N GLN A 62 -7.39 0.48 6.10
CA GLN A 62 -8.07 1.68 5.59
C GLN A 62 -8.92 1.36 4.34
N LEU A 63 -8.34 0.69 3.35
CA LEU A 63 -9.06 0.30 2.13
C LEU A 63 -10.21 -0.68 2.42
N ALA A 64 -10.00 -1.63 3.34
CA ALA A 64 -11.06 -2.53 3.77
C ALA A 64 -12.24 -1.77 4.40
N ASP A 65 -11.97 -0.78 5.24
CA ASP A 65 -13.01 0.05 5.88
C ASP A 65 -13.74 0.92 4.85
N ASN A 66 -13.04 1.51 3.89
CA ASN A 66 -13.66 2.25 2.78
C ASN A 66 -14.60 1.36 1.94
N VAL A 67 -14.20 0.11 1.67
CA VAL A 67 -15.05 -0.87 0.98
C VAL A 67 -16.29 -1.22 1.82
N LYS A 68 -16.16 -1.38 3.13
CA LYS A 68 -17.30 -1.62 4.04
C LYS A 68 -18.26 -0.43 4.01
N THR A 69 -17.76 0.80 4.12
CA THR A 69 -18.55 2.04 4.04
C THR A 69 -19.35 2.08 2.75
N ARG A 70 -18.73 1.82 1.59
CA ARG A 70 -19.44 1.76 0.30
C ARG A 70 -20.60 0.76 0.30
N ARG A 71 -20.39 -0.42 0.89
CA ARG A 71 -21.40 -1.49 0.96
C ARG A 71 -22.57 -1.17 1.89
N GLN A 72 -22.40 -0.25 2.85
CA GLN A 72 -23.50 0.18 3.74
C GLN A 72 -24.44 1.19 3.08
N HIS A 73 -23.99 1.89 2.02
CA HIS A 73 -24.73 2.96 1.34
C HIS A 73 -25.37 2.52 0.02
N GLY A 74 -25.23 1.25 -0.38
CA GLY A 74 -25.74 0.72 -1.65
C GLY A 74 -26.58 -0.52 -1.46
#